data_AF-A0A0C9MEV6-F1
#
_entry.id   AF-A0A0C9MEV6-F1
#
_cell.length_a   1.000
_cell.length_b   1.000
_cell.length_c   1.000
_cell.angle_alpha   90.00
_cell.angle_beta   90.00
_cell.angle_gamma   90.00
#
_symmetry.space_group_name_H-M   'P 1'
#
loop_
_entity.id
_entity.type
_entity.pdbx_description
1 polymer ?
#
loop_
_entity_poly.entity_id
_entity_poly.type
_entity_poly.pdbx_seq_one_letter_code
_entity_poly.pdbx_strand_id
1 'polypeptide(L)'
;MSMIFSKELPQSSLTSQDDQSSLCMEKFDNPPRTLYDEIGQQEQDFNSAAPHHDEDWKSLVFRLQVENTSLVNSLHETNNNLMQSRREKEDLEEFIQRQTETTDKIVSRLKDTVTNLIENQKNQHLGDYHDQIVQEKENQILDLIFQKQYLLMENEALKESQQEINEYYGILPRKPTNPLFKLRSCERDALQLTQFDLLSINKWGVNHEPNRVLLKLPKGKARNL
;
A
#
# COMPACT_ATOMS: atom_id res chain seq x y z
N MET A 1 -51.38 11.10 41.39
CA MET A 1 -51.94 10.37 40.23
C MET A 1 -53.45 10.55 40.25
N SER A 2 -53.97 11.40 39.36
CA SER A 2 -55.38 11.76 39.30
C SER A 2 -56.12 10.74 38.43
N MET A 3 -57.04 9.96 39.02
CA MET A 3 -57.95 9.10 38.26
C MET A 3 -59.09 9.95 37.71
N ILE A 4 -59.13 10.10 36.39
CA ILE A 4 -60.24 10.75 35.68
C ILE A 4 -61.34 9.68 35.50
N PHE A 5 -62.40 9.78 36.29
CA PHE A 5 -63.64 9.04 36.06
C PHE A 5 -64.44 9.77 34.97
N SER A 6 -64.40 9.27 33.73
CA SER A 6 -65.32 9.74 32.69
C SER A 6 -66.73 9.27 33.01
N LYS A 7 -67.61 10.24 33.29
CA LYS A 7 -68.97 10.05 33.79
C LYS A 7 -70.02 10.11 32.67
N GLU A 8 -69.75 9.47 31.53
CA GLU A 8 -70.69 9.40 30.41
C GLU A 8 -70.59 8.03 29.72
N LEU A 9 -71.37 7.07 30.22
CA LEU A 9 -71.78 5.91 29.44
C LEU A 9 -73.12 6.24 28.79
N PRO A 10 -73.33 5.97 27.50
CA PRO A 10 -74.66 6.09 26.90
C PRO A 10 -75.60 5.12 27.60
N GLN A 11 -76.59 5.64 28.32
CA GLN A 11 -77.71 4.84 28.81
C GLN A 11 -78.53 4.41 27.60
N SER A 12 -78.40 3.14 27.22
CA SER A 12 -79.28 2.53 26.23
C SER A 12 -80.69 2.48 26.81
N SER A 13 -81.61 3.23 26.21
CA SER A 13 -83.04 3.16 26.50
C SER A 13 -83.55 1.73 26.28
N LEU A 14 -83.87 1.03 27.37
CA LEU A 14 -84.71 -0.16 27.33
C LEU A 14 -86.16 0.28 27.13
N THR A 15 -86.52 0.60 25.89
CA THR A 15 -87.93 0.73 25.47
C THR A 15 -88.30 -0.48 24.63
N SER A 16 -88.90 -1.45 25.32
CA SER A 16 -90.01 -2.32 24.87
C SER A 16 -90.13 -2.58 23.37
N GLN A 17 -89.66 -3.75 22.94
CA GLN A 17 -90.37 -4.56 21.95
C GLN A 17 -90.14 -6.04 22.33
N ASP A 18 -91.06 -6.54 23.14
CA ASP A 18 -91.28 -7.97 23.35
C ASP A 18 -91.55 -8.61 21.98
N ASP A 19 -90.66 -9.52 21.55
CA ASP A 19 -90.85 -10.57 20.54
C ASP A 19 -89.50 -11.19 20.08
N GLN A 20 -88.35 -10.69 20.53
CA GLN A 20 -87.03 -11.24 20.18
C GLN A 20 -86.54 -12.39 21.09
N SER A 21 -87.20 -12.64 22.23
CA SER A 21 -86.69 -13.59 23.24
C SER A 21 -86.81 -15.06 22.81
N SER A 22 -87.79 -15.39 21.96
CA SER A 22 -87.99 -16.74 21.40
C SER A 22 -87.00 -17.08 20.30
N LEU A 23 -86.47 -16.09 19.57
CA LEU A 23 -85.49 -16.29 18.50
C LEU A 23 -84.06 -16.60 19.03
N CYS A 24 -83.81 -16.34 20.32
CA CYS A 24 -82.51 -16.59 20.96
C CYS A 24 -82.33 -18.05 21.37
N MET A 25 -83.42 -18.77 21.67
CA MET A 25 -83.35 -20.16 22.15
C MET A 25 -83.13 -21.20 21.07
N GLU A 26 -83.55 -20.92 19.83
CA GLU A 26 -83.27 -21.78 18.67
C GLU A 26 -81.79 -21.79 18.24
N LYS A 27 -80.96 -20.87 18.77
CA LYS A 27 -79.52 -20.79 18.41
C LYS A 27 -78.61 -21.62 19.31
N PHE A 28 -79.14 -22.23 20.36
CA PHE A 28 -78.36 -23.07 21.25
C PHE A 28 -78.70 -24.54 20.98
N ASP A 29 -77.73 -25.31 20.49
CA ASP A 29 -77.89 -26.76 20.28
C ASP A 29 -78.19 -27.51 21.60
N ASN A 30 -77.83 -26.94 22.74
CA ASN A 30 -78.26 -27.36 24.07
C ASN A 30 -78.77 -26.16 24.85
N PRO A 31 -79.95 -26.25 25.50
CA PRO A 31 -80.46 -25.15 26.30
C PRO A 31 -79.45 -24.83 27.43
N PRO A 32 -79.22 -23.54 27.73
CA PRO A 32 -78.33 -23.16 28.81
C PRO A 32 -78.85 -23.76 30.11
N ARG A 33 -77.97 -24.49 30.80
CA ARG A 33 -78.30 -25.11 32.08
C ARG A 33 -78.61 -24.03 33.11
N THR A 34 -79.62 -24.30 33.91
CA THR A 34 -79.97 -23.47 35.05
C THR A 34 -79.13 -23.89 36.26
N LEU A 35 -78.95 -22.98 37.23
CA LEU A 35 -78.31 -23.31 38.51
C LEU A 35 -78.94 -24.53 39.21
N TYR A 36 -80.23 -24.80 38.96
CA TYR A 36 -80.93 -25.98 39.50
C TYR A 36 -80.46 -27.30 38.85
N ASP A 37 -80.02 -27.26 37.59
CA ASP A 37 -79.45 -28.43 36.88
C ASP A 37 -78.03 -28.74 37.37
N GLU A 38 -77.29 -27.71 37.81
CA GLU A 38 -75.92 -27.86 38.33
C GLU A 38 -75.89 -28.42 39.76
N ILE A 39 -76.81 -27.98 40.62
CA ILE A 39 -76.89 -28.44 42.02
C ILE A 39 -77.19 -29.95 42.10
N GLY A 40 -78.01 -30.50 41.20
CA GLY A 40 -78.32 -31.93 41.15
C GLY A 40 -77.18 -32.82 40.64
N GLN A 41 -76.23 -32.28 39.88
CA GLN A 41 -75.06 -33.03 39.39
C GLN A 41 -73.85 -32.95 40.32
N GLN A 42 -73.77 -31.89 41.13
CA GLN A 42 -72.66 -31.68 42.04
C GLN A 42 -72.49 -32.84 43.05
N GLU A 43 -73.58 -33.47 43.50
CA GLU A 43 -73.53 -34.62 44.42
C GLU A 43 -72.96 -35.90 43.77
N GLN A 44 -73.04 -36.04 42.45
CA GLN A 44 -72.44 -37.15 41.69
C GLN A 44 -70.95 -36.94 41.43
N ASP A 45 -70.53 -35.70 41.20
CA ASP A 45 -69.14 -35.34 40.93
C ASP A 45 -68.24 -35.47 42.17
N PHE A 46 -68.76 -35.17 43.37
CA PHE A 46 -68.00 -35.35 44.62
C PHE A 46 -67.73 -36.81 44.98
N ASN A 47 -68.61 -37.75 44.59
CA ASN A 47 -68.43 -39.17 44.85
C ASN A 47 -67.60 -39.90 43.78
N SER A 48 -67.38 -39.26 42.62
CA SER A 48 -66.63 -39.81 41.49
C SER A 48 -65.15 -39.37 41.47
N ALA A 49 -64.76 -38.43 42.34
CA ALA A 49 -63.37 -38.03 42.55
C ALA A 49 -62.60 -39.12 43.32
N ALA A 50 -62.27 -40.20 42.60
CA ALA A 50 -61.36 -41.25 43.06
C ALA A 50 -59.98 -40.68 43.44
N PRO A 51 -59.18 -41.37 44.27
CA PRO A 51 -57.91 -40.85 44.83
C PRO A 51 -56.75 -40.74 43.82
N HIS A 52 -57.04 -40.75 42.52
CA HIS A 52 -56.04 -40.78 41.44
C HIS A 52 -55.25 -39.47 41.29
N HIS A 53 -55.80 -38.33 41.74
CA HIS A 53 -55.17 -37.03 41.54
C HIS A 53 -53.86 -36.82 42.34
N ASP A 54 -53.66 -37.56 43.44
CA ASP A 54 -52.50 -37.38 44.33
C ASP A 54 -51.22 -38.08 43.85
N GLU A 55 -51.33 -39.10 43.00
CA GLU A 55 -50.17 -39.77 42.40
C GLU A 55 -49.66 -39.04 41.15
N ASP A 56 -50.57 -38.38 40.42
CA ASP A 56 -50.25 -37.71 39.15
C ASP A 56 -49.35 -36.48 39.34
N TRP A 57 -49.58 -35.66 40.38
CA TRP A 57 -48.73 -34.50 40.64
C TRP A 57 -47.35 -34.91 41.14
N LYS A 58 -47.22 -35.98 41.94
CA LYS A 58 -45.93 -36.50 42.41
C LYS A 58 -45.10 -37.02 41.25
N SER A 59 -45.72 -37.77 40.34
CA SER A 59 -45.07 -38.25 39.10
C SER A 59 -44.60 -37.10 38.20
N LEU A 60 -45.42 -36.04 38.06
CA LEU A 60 -45.03 -34.84 37.33
C LEU A 60 -43.85 -34.12 38.00
N VAL A 61 -43.90 -33.91 39.31
CA VAL A 61 -42.82 -33.26 40.08
C VAL A 61 -41.53 -34.07 39.97
N PHE A 62 -41.58 -35.39 40.08
CA PHE A 62 -40.40 -36.25 39.92
C PHE A 62 -39.78 -36.11 38.51
N ARG A 63 -40.59 -36.14 37.45
CA ARG A 63 -40.10 -35.93 36.07
C ARG A 63 -39.43 -34.57 35.90
N LEU A 64 -40.07 -33.51 36.40
CA LEU A 64 -39.51 -32.15 36.36
C LEU A 64 -38.21 -32.04 37.16
N GLN A 65 -38.09 -32.72 38.30
CA GLN A 65 -36.86 -32.76 39.08
C GLN A 65 -35.73 -33.48 38.34
N VAL A 66 -36.02 -34.61 37.70
CA VAL A 66 -35.05 -35.34 36.87
C VAL A 66 -34.61 -34.50 35.69
N GLU A 67 -35.55 -33.88 34.98
CA GLU A 67 -35.27 -33.02 33.83
C GLU A 67 -34.44 -31.80 34.24
N ASN A 68 -34.81 -31.10 35.32
CA ASN A 68 -34.02 -29.98 35.84
C ASN A 68 -32.60 -30.40 36.21
N THR A 69 -32.43 -31.56 36.84
CA THR A 69 -31.10 -32.07 37.19
C THR A 69 -30.28 -32.36 35.93
N SER A 70 -30.90 -32.97 34.92
CA SER A 70 -30.28 -33.23 33.63
C SER A 70 -29.84 -31.93 32.94
N LEU A 71 -30.72 -30.93 32.89
CA LEU A 71 -30.44 -29.62 32.31
C LEU A 71 -29.31 -28.89 33.03
N VAL A 72 -29.28 -28.94 34.37
CA VAL A 72 -28.18 -28.35 35.16
C VAL A 72 -26.85 -29.03 34.85
N ASN A 73 -26.83 -30.36 34.72
CA ASN A 73 -25.62 -31.09 34.37
C ASN A 73 -25.14 -30.73 32.96
N SER A 74 -26.04 -30.72 31.97
CA SER A 74 -25.71 -30.30 30.60
C SER A 74 -25.24 -28.84 30.53
N LEU A 75 -25.85 -27.94 31.32
CA LEU A 75 -25.40 -26.56 31.42
C LEU A 75 -23.98 -26.48 32.01
N HIS A 76 -23.68 -27.27 33.04
CA HIS A 76 -22.36 -27.31 33.63
C HIS A 76 -21.30 -27.84 32.65
N GLU A 77 -21.60 -28.92 31.95
CA GLU A 77 -20.71 -29.51 30.94
C GLU A 77 -20.45 -28.54 29.78
N THR A 78 -21.52 -27.96 29.21
CA THR A 78 -21.40 -26.97 28.12
C THR A 78 -20.62 -25.73 28.54
N ASN A 79 -20.80 -25.25 29.78
CA ASN A 79 -20.01 -24.15 30.31
C ASN A 79 -18.52 -24.52 30.46
N ASN A 80 -18.20 -25.73 30.92
CA ASN A 80 -16.82 -26.19 31.02
C ASN A 80 -16.16 -26.28 29.63
N ASN A 81 -16.88 -26.85 28.65
CA ASN A 81 -16.41 -26.92 27.25
C ASN A 81 -16.21 -25.52 26.66
N LEU A 82 -17.11 -24.57 26.94
CA LEU A 82 -16.97 -23.18 26.50
C LEU A 82 -15.75 -22.51 27.13
N MET A 83 -15.52 -22.71 28.43
CA MET A 83 -14.35 -22.17 29.11
C MET A 83 -13.04 -22.76 28.59
N GLN A 84 -13.02 -24.06 28.29
CA GLN A 84 -11.88 -24.69 27.64
C GLN A 84 -11.64 -24.12 26.25
N SER A 85 -12.68 -24.06 25.40
CA SER A 85 -12.58 -23.51 24.05
C SER A 85 -12.12 -22.04 24.04
N ARG A 86 -12.53 -21.23 25.03
CA ARG A 86 -12.04 -19.86 25.19
C ARG A 86 -10.54 -19.80 25.48
N ARG A 87 -10.02 -20.68 26.35
CA ARG A 87 -8.59 -20.75 26.64
C ARG A 87 -7.79 -21.22 25.42
N GLU A 88 -8.24 -22.28 24.76
CA GLU A 88 -7.60 -22.78 23.54
C GLU A 88 -7.57 -21.71 22.44
N LYS A 89 -8.66 -20.94 22.31
CA LYS A 89 -8.72 -19.81 21.39
C LYS A 89 -7.67 -18.75 21.75
N GLU A 90 -7.57 -18.36 23.01
CA GLU A 90 -6.59 -17.37 23.47
C GLU A 90 -5.15 -17.83 23.21
N ASP A 91 -4.84 -19.10 23.50
CA ASP A 91 -3.54 -19.71 23.23
C ASP A 91 -3.20 -19.70 21.72
N LEU A 92 -4.18 -19.99 20.86
CA LEU A 92 -4.03 -19.95 19.41
C LEU A 92 -3.84 -18.52 18.88
N GLU A 93 -4.59 -17.54 19.40
CA GLU A 93 -4.43 -16.13 19.05
C GLU A 93 -3.03 -15.64 19.42
N GLU A 94 -2.54 -15.98 20.62
CA GLU A 94 -1.18 -15.63 21.05
C GLU A 94 -0.11 -16.31 20.17
N PHE A 95 -0.31 -17.58 19.82
CA PHE A 95 0.60 -18.30 18.93
C PHE A 95 0.68 -17.66 17.54
N ILE A 96 -0.47 -17.32 16.95
CA ILE A 96 -0.54 -16.64 15.65
C ILE A 96 0.16 -15.28 15.74
N GLN A 97 -0.10 -14.50 16.79
CA GLN A 97 0.55 -13.21 17.01
C GLN A 97 2.08 -13.34 17.07
N ARG A 98 2.59 -14.30 17.86
CA ARG A 98 4.03 -14.60 17.94
C ARG A 98 4.63 -15.00 16.58
N GLN A 99 3.91 -15.81 15.79
CA GLN A 99 4.35 -16.17 14.44
C GLN A 99 4.37 -14.98 13.49
N THR A 100 3.34 -14.14 13.50
CA THR A 100 3.28 -12.93 12.67
C THR A 100 4.44 -12.00 12.98
N GLU A 101 4.70 -11.71 14.27
CA GLU A 101 5.81 -10.86 14.68
C GLU A 101 7.18 -11.43 14.26
N THR A 102 7.34 -12.75 14.34
CA THR A 102 8.58 -13.42 13.91
C THR A 102 8.74 -13.32 12.39
N THR A 103 7.65 -13.51 11.65
CA THR A 103 7.62 -13.40 10.19
C THR A 103 7.96 -11.98 9.76
N ASP A 104 7.34 -10.97 10.38
CA ASP A 104 7.60 -9.56 10.08
C ASP A 104 9.07 -9.18 10.34
N LYS A 105 9.67 -9.68 11.43
CA LYS A 105 11.10 -9.49 11.71
C LYS A 105 11.98 -10.11 10.63
N ILE A 106 11.65 -11.32 10.18
CA ILE A 106 12.40 -12.01 9.10
C ILE A 106 12.25 -11.24 7.79
N VAL A 107 11.03 -10.84 7.42
CA VAL A 107 10.74 -10.07 6.21
C VAL A 107 11.47 -8.73 6.22
N SER A 108 11.49 -8.03 7.36
CA SER A 108 12.24 -6.78 7.51
C SER A 108 13.73 -7.00 7.26
N ARG A 109 14.34 -8.02 7.90
CA ARG A 109 15.76 -8.33 7.71
C ARG A 109 16.09 -8.69 6.25
N LEU A 110 15.22 -9.46 5.60
CA LEU A 110 15.39 -9.82 4.20
C LEU A 110 15.30 -8.59 3.30
N LYS A 111 14.35 -7.69 3.58
CA LYS A 111 14.21 -6.42 2.87
C LYS A 111 15.48 -5.58 2.99
N ASP A 112 16.00 -5.41 4.20
CA ASP A 112 17.24 -4.67 4.45
C ASP A 112 18.44 -5.31 3.72
N THR A 113 18.51 -6.64 3.71
CA THR A 113 19.55 -7.38 2.98
C THR A 113 19.45 -7.14 1.48
N VAL A 114 18.25 -7.20 0.90
CA VAL A 114 18.01 -6.96 -0.53
C VAL A 114 18.34 -5.52 -0.89
N THR A 115 17.95 -4.53 -0.10
CA THR A 115 18.29 -3.12 -0.36
C THR A 115 19.80 -2.89 -0.31
N ASN A 116 20.48 -3.47 0.68
CA ASN A 116 21.94 -3.36 0.78
C ASN A 116 22.65 -4.02 -0.42
N LEU A 117 22.17 -5.17 -0.88
CA LEU A 117 22.72 -5.84 -2.07
C LEU A 117 22.53 -5.01 -3.33
N ILE A 118 21.34 -4.42 -3.52
CA ILE A 118 21.06 -3.53 -4.66
C ILE A 118 21.97 -2.30 -4.62
N GLU A 119 22.15 -1.69 -3.45
CA GLU A 119 23.01 -0.52 -3.29
C GLU A 119 24.49 -0.85 -3.54
N ASN A 120 24.96 -1.98 -3.02
CA ASN A 120 26.33 -2.45 -3.26
C ASN A 120 26.59 -2.76 -4.75
N GLN A 121 25.65 -3.40 -5.45
CA GLN A 121 25.78 -3.63 -6.90
C GLN A 121 25.84 -2.32 -7.69
N LYS A 122 25.00 -1.35 -7.32
CA LYS A 122 25.00 -0.03 -7.96
C LYS A 122 26.33 0.69 -7.73
N ASN A 123 26.88 0.62 -6.52
CA ASN A 123 28.14 1.25 -6.17
C ASN A 123 29.34 0.57 -6.86
N GLN A 124 29.35 -0.76 -6.96
CA GLN A 124 30.35 -1.51 -7.74
C GLN A 124 30.33 -1.10 -9.21
N HIS A 125 29.15 -1.10 -9.84
CA HIS A 125 29.03 -0.70 -11.24
C HIS A 125 29.49 0.74 -11.48
N LEU A 126 29.26 1.65 -10.53
CA LEU A 126 29.77 3.02 -10.63
C LEU A 126 31.30 3.10 -10.50
N GLY A 127 31.87 2.31 -9.60
CA GLY A 127 33.33 2.19 -9.41
C GLY A 127 34.02 1.68 -10.67
N ASP A 128 33.54 0.56 -11.22
CA ASP A 128 34.09 -0.06 -12.43
C ASP A 128 34.06 0.91 -13.63
N TYR A 129 32.97 1.68 -13.78
CA TYR A 129 32.83 2.67 -14.84
C TYR A 129 33.79 3.86 -14.66
N HIS A 130 34.03 4.28 -13.41
CA HIS A 130 34.99 5.34 -13.11
C HIS A 130 36.42 4.90 -13.42
N ASP A 131 36.82 3.71 -12.98
CA ASP A 131 38.14 3.16 -13.21
C ASP A 131 38.42 2.99 -14.71
N GLN A 132 37.42 2.56 -15.48
CA GLN A 132 37.54 2.44 -16.93
C GLN A 132 37.75 3.81 -17.62
N ILE A 133 37.04 4.86 -17.19
CA ILE A 133 37.24 6.22 -17.71
C ILE A 133 38.62 6.75 -17.34
N VAL A 134 39.07 6.55 -16.10
CA VAL A 134 40.39 6.99 -15.64
C VAL A 134 41.49 6.32 -16.47
N GLN A 135 41.40 5.00 -16.66
CA GLN A 135 42.36 4.25 -17.45
C GLN A 135 42.40 4.71 -18.91
N GLU A 136 41.24 4.99 -19.52
CA GLU A 136 41.18 5.52 -20.88
C GLU A 136 41.84 6.91 -20.98
N LYS A 137 41.66 7.77 -19.98
CA LYS A 137 42.29 9.09 -19.92
C LYS A 137 43.80 9.01 -19.74
N GLU A 138 44.28 8.09 -18.90
CA GLU A 138 45.71 7.86 -18.72
C GLU A 138 46.38 7.39 -20.02
N ASN A 139 45.73 6.47 -20.75
CA ASN A 139 46.22 6.03 -22.07
C ASN A 139 46.27 7.19 -23.08
N GLN A 140 45.23 8.04 -23.12
CA GLN A 140 45.22 9.25 -23.98
C GLN A 140 46.37 10.21 -23.63
N ILE A 141 46.67 10.39 -22.35
CA ILE A 141 47.79 11.22 -21.89
C ILE A 141 49.12 10.62 -22.36
N LEU A 142 49.27 9.30 -22.26
CA LEU A 142 50.48 8.61 -22.68
C LEU A 142 50.74 8.79 -24.18
N ASP A 143 49.71 8.63 -25.02
CA ASP A 143 49.78 8.86 -26.47
C ASP A 143 50.19 10.31 -26.80
N LEU A 144 49.63 11.29 -26.09
CA LEU A 144 50.00 12.71 -26.27
C LEU A 144 51.45 12.98 -25.87
N ILE A 145 51.95 12.32 -24.82
CA ILE A 145 53.36 12.39 -24.42
C ILE A 145 54.24 11.81 -25.53
N PHE A 146 53.92 10.62 -26.05
CA PHE A 146 54.66 10.02 -27.15
C PHE A 146 54.68 10.91 -28.39
N GLN A 147 53.53 11.46 -28.79
CA GLN A 147 53.44 12.38 -29.93
C GLN A 147 54.29 13.64 -29.71
N LYS A 148 54.27 14.21 -28.51
CA LYS A 148 55.11 15.36 -28.15
C LYS A 148 56.60 15.01 -28.23
N GLN A 149 57.00 13.86 -27.69
CA GLN A 149 58.39 13.39 -27.74
C GLN A 149 58.86 13.22 -29.20
N TYR A 150 58.02 12.60 -30.03
CA TYR A 150 58.30 12.38 -31.44
C TYR A 150 58.48 13.71 -32.19
N LEU A 151 57.54 14.64 -32.02
CA LEU A 151 57.63 15.97 -32.64
C LEU A 151 58.86 16.74 -32.17
N LEU A 152 59.29 16.59 -30.91
CA LEU A 152 60.50 17.23 -30.42
C LEU A 152 61.74 16.69 -31.13
N MET A 153 61.85 15.36 -31.25
CA MET A 153 62.94 14.70 -31.98
C MET A 153 62.97 15.09 -33.47
N GLU A 154 61.82 15.11 -34.13
CA GLU A 154 61.72 15.54 -35.54
C GLU A 154 62.10 17.02 -35.71
N ASN A 155 61.64 17.90 -34.81
CA ASN A 155 62.02 19.31 -34.81
C ASN A 155 63.51 19.51 -34.56
N GLU A 156 64.15 18.66 -33.75
CA GLU A 156 65.59 18.70 -33.50
C GLU A 156 66.36 18.31 -34.76
N ALA A 157 66.00 17.19 -35.40
CA ALA A 157 66.58 16.77 -36.67
C ALA A 157 66.40 17.82 -37.79
N LEU A 158 65.24 18.46 -37.86
CA LEU A 158 64.99 19.55 -38.80
C LEU A 158 65.86 20.78 -38.51
N LYS A 159 66.08 21.13 -37.24
CA LYS A 159 66.99 22.22 -36.86
C LYS A 159 68.43 21.91 -37.23
N GLU A 160 68.89 20.69 -37.00
CA GLU A 160 70.23 20.23 -37.39
C GLU A 160 70.41 20.30 -38.91
N SER A 161 69.47 19.74 -39.68
CA SER A 161 69.50 19.80 -41.14
C SER A 161 69.44 21.25 -41.67
N GLN A 162 68.60 22.11 -41.07
CA GLN A 162 68.54 23.52 -41.43
C GLN A 162 69.86 24.25 -41.10
N GLN A 163 70.52 23.87 -39.99
CA GLN A 163 71.81 24.40 -39.62
C GLN A 163 72.90 23.99 -40.61
N GLU A 164 72.95 22.71 -41.02
CA GLU A 164 73.87 22.22 -42.05
C GLU A 164 73.69 22.98 -43.38
N ILE A 165 72.44 23.19 -43.81
CA ILE A 165 72.12 23.97 -45.02
C ILE A 165 72.60 25.42 -44.86
N ASN A 166 72.35 26.05 -43.72
CA ASN A 166 72.77 27.42 -43.47
C ASN A 166 74.30 27.56 -43.47
N GLU A 167 75.02 26.59 -42.89
CA GLU A 167 76.49 26.54 -42.91
C GLU A 167 77.02 26.35 -44.34
N TYR A 168 76.41 25.45 -45.12
CA TYR A 168 76.79 25.17 -46.51
C TYR A 168 76.62 26.40 -47.43
N TYR A 169 75.56 27.19 -47.25
CA TYR A 169 75.30 28.40 -48.05
C TYR A 169 75.83 29.70 -47.42
N GLY A 170 76.52 29.63 -46.28
CA GLY A 170 77.04 30.82 -45.57
C GLY A 170 75.94 31.76 -45.04
N ILE A 171 74.75 31.25 -44.78
CA ILE A 171 73.59 32.02 -44.29
C ILE A 171 73.73 32.21 -42.78
N LEU A 172 74.10 33.40 -42.33
CA LEU A 172 74.16 33.73 -40.90
C LEU A 172 72.76 33.65 -40.25
N PRO A 173 72.61 33.01 -39.08
CA PRO A 173 71.33 32.94 -38.38
C PRO A 173 70.82 34.36 -38.10
N ARG A 174 69.61 34.67 -38.61
CA ARG A 174 68.95 35.96 -38.31
C ARG A 174 68.70 36.04 -36.80
N LYS A 175 69.28 37.04 -36.14
CA LYS A 175 68.93 37.40 -34.76
C LYS A 175 67.40 37.55 -34.64
N PRO A 176 66.78 37.08 -33.54
CA PRO A 176 65.34 37.16 -33.38
C PRO A 176 64.92 38.63 -33.46
N THR A 177 64.20 38.97 -34.52
CA THR A 177 63.75 40.34 -34.78
C THR A 177 62.45 40.55 -34.02
N ASN A 178 62.49 41.45 -33.03
CA ASN A 178 61.39 42.07 -32.27
C ASN A 178 60.13 41.22 -31.94
N PRO A 179 59.69 41.18 -30.65
CA PRO A 179 58.53 40.38 -30.22
C PRO A 179 57.20 40.73 -30.92
N LEU A 180 57.08 41.90 -31.55
CA LEU A 180 55.91 42.31 -32.35
C LEU A 180 55.71 41.48 -33.64
N PHE A 181 56.73 40.78 -34.14
CA PHE A 181 56.59 39.92 -35.32
C PHE A 181 55.99 38.53 -35.00
N LYS A 182 56.12 38.04 -33.76
CA LYS A 182 55.47 36.79 -33.33
C LYS A 182 53.95 36.91 -33.33
N LEU A 183 53.40 38.06 -32.91
CA LEU A 183 51.96 38.31 -32.93
C LEU A 183 51.37 38.32 -34.34
N ARG A 184 52.07 38.89 -35.33
CA ARG A 184 51.59 38.93 -36.73
C ARG A 184 51.75 37.62 -37.50
N SER A 185 52.64 36.72 -37.07
CA SER A 185 52.71 35.36 -37.63
C SER A 185 51.58 34.50 -37.08
N CYS A 186 51.34 34.53 -35.75
CA CYS A 186 50.19 33.83 -35.17
C CYS A 186 48.84 34.33 -35.69
N GLU A 187 48.67 35.63 -35.97
CA GLU A 187 47.44 36.14 -36.62
C GLU A 187 47.26 35.62 -38.05
N ARG A 188 48.34 35.46 -38.83
CA ARG A 188 48.25 34.92 -40.19
C ARG A 188 47.99 33.42 -40.21
N ASP A 189 48.60 32.68 -39.28
CA ASP A 189 48.41 31.24 -39.17
C ASP A 189 47.00 30.91 -38.63
N ALA A 190 46.47 31.73 -37.70
CA ALA A 190 45.09 31.63 -37.23
C ALA A 190 44.07 31.98 -38.33
N LEU A 191 44.35 32.99 -39.16
CA LEU A 191 43.49 33.34 -40.30
C LEU A 191 43.51 32.27 -41.41
N GLN A 192 44.63 31.58 -41.63
CA GLN A 192 44.70 30.46 -42.57
C GLN A 192 43.98 29.20 -42.05
N LEU A 193 44.01 28.92 -40.75
CA LEU A 193 43.22 27.84 -40.14
C LEU A 193 41.70 28.10 -40.29
N THR A 194 41.24 29.34 -40.11
CA THR A 194 39.82 29.67 -40.37
C THR A 194 39.41 29.55 -41.84
N GLN A 195 40.36 29.69 -42.78
CA GLN A 195 40.11 29.54 -44.21
C GLN A 195 40.12 28.06 -44.65
N PHE A 196 40.88 27.20 -43.97
CA PHE A 196 40.89 25.75 -44.18
C PHE A 196 39.65 25.06 -43.59
N ASP A 197 39.11 25.56 -42.48
CA ASP A 197 37.85 25.06 -41.91
C ASP A 197 36.64 25.37 -42.80
N LEU A 198 36.60 26.54 -43.46
CA LEU A 198 35.52 26.89 -44.40
C LEU A 198 35.57 26.10 -45.73
N LEU A 199 36.75 25.61 -46.12
CA LEU A 199 36.91 24.78 -47.34
C LEU A 199 36.73 23.28 -47.07
N SER A 200 36.91 22.82 -45.83
CA SER A 200 36.75 21.42 -45.45
C SER A 200 35.30 21.02 -45.17
N ILE A 201 34.42 21.98 -44.87
CA ILE A 201 32.97 21.75 -44.71
C ILE A 201 32.28 21.37 -46.04
N ASN A 202 32.86 21.68 -47.20
CA ASN A 202 32.24 21.41 -48.51
C ASN A 202 32.68 20.10 -49.18
N LYS A 203 33.57 19.30 -48.56
CA LYS A 203 34.08 18.05 -49.16
C LYS A 203 33.70 16.76 -48.44
N TRP A 204 33.12 16.83 -47.24
CA TRP A 204 32.50 15.68 -46.59
C TRP A 204 31.00 15.91 -46.48
N GLY A 205 30.28 15.42 -47.50
CA GLY A 205 28.84 15.26 -47.43
C GLY A 205 28.49 14.28 -46.32
N VAL A 206 28.19 14.80 -45.13
CA VAL A 206 27.46 14.09 -44.09
C VAL A 206 26.32 15.00 -43.67
N ASN A 207 25.11 14.60 -44.07
CA ASN A 207 23.87 15.13 -43.53
C ASN A 207 23.90 14.99 -42.00
N HIS A 208 24.10 16.09 -41.30
CA HIS A 208 23.62 16.22 -39.94
C HIS A 208 22.71 17.43 -39.87
N GLU A 209 21.42 17.15 -39.70
CA GLU A 209 20.45 18.13 -39.23
C GLU A 209 21.02 18.84 -37.98
N PRO A 210 20.97 20.18 -37.92
CA PRO A 210 21.30 20.87 -36.69
C PRO A 210 20.14 20.66 -35.72
N ASN A 211 20.30 19.71 -34.80
CA ASN A 211 19.50 19.67 -33.58
C ASN A 211 19.69 21.01 -32.85
N ARG A 212 18.71 21.90 -32.98
CA ARG A 212 18.55 23.09 -32.13
C ARG A 212 18.43 22.65 -30.68
N VAL A 213 19.54 22.58 -29.97
CA VAL A 213 19.52 22.63 -28.51
C VAL A 213 19.28 24.09 -28.13
N LEU A 214 18.00 24.40 -27.90
CA LEU A 214 17.53 25.57 -27.17
C LEU A 214 18.23 25.60 -25.80
N LEU A 215 19.26 26.42 -25.66
CA LEU A 215 19.74 26.89 -24.36
C LEU A 215 18.62 27.70 -23.70
N LYS A 216 17.79 27.03 -22.90
CA LYS A 216 16.93 27.69 -21.92
C LYS A 216 17.85 28.29 -20.84
N LEU A 217 18.07 29.60 -20.94
CA LEU A 217 18.59 30.42 -19.84
C LEU A 217 17.68 30.26 -18.61
N PRO A 218 18.23 30.05 -17.41
CA PRO A 218 17.43 30.12 -16.20
C PRO A 218 17.01 31.58 -15.97
N LYS A 219 15.70 31.80 -15.86
CA LYS A 219 15.10 33.09 -15.49
C LYS A 219 15.55 33.46 -14.06
N GLY A 220 16.60 34.28 -13.97
CA GLY A 220 16.92 35.04 -12.77
C GLY A 220 15.86 36.09 -12.52
N LYS A 221 15.18 35.98 -11.37
CA LYS A 221 14.28 36.98 -10.81
C LYS A 221 14.99 38.32 -10.69
N ALA A 222 14.61 39.30 -11.50
CA ALA A 222 14.75 40.71 -11.13
C ALA A 222 13.78 40.96 -9.96
N ARG A 223 14.34 41.18 -8.77
CA ARG A 223 13.62 41.83 -7.66
C ARG A 223 13.67 43.33 -7.93
N ASN A 224 12.50 43.95 -7.97
CA ASN A 224 12.35 45.38 -7.75
C ASN A 224 12.98 45.75 -6.40
N LEU A 225 13.88 46.71 -6.42
CA LEU A 225 14.09 47.76 -5.43
C LEU A 225 14.91 48.88 -6.11
#